data_AF-A0A1Q6CGQ7-F1
#
_entry.id   AF-A0A1Q6CGQ7-F1
#
_cell.length_a   1.000
_cell.length_b   1.000
_cell.length_c   1.000
_cell.angle_alpha   90.00
_cell.angle_beta   90.00
_cell.angle_gamma   90.00
#
_symmetry.space_group_name_H-M   'P 1'
#
loop_
_entity.id
_entity.type
_entity.pdbx_description
1 polymer ?
#
loop_
_entity_poly.entity_id
_entity_poly.type
_entity_poly.pdbx_seq_one_letter_code
_entity_poly.pdbx_strand_id
1 'polypeptide(L)'
;MFCTFISICFTFCYQWFDIEQSDFLDRLSDSALTLLLGFIVICLIGPVLEEIVYRGILFTVLQRTGMHTSLVLIITTSIFTFIHVQYDAQQLAFIFIYGLLLGIIRYKTNNILLCIAIHMIHNVYNLFFYI
;
A
#
# COMPACT_ATOMS: atom_id res chain seq x y z
N MET A 1 3.22 1.59 -6.95
CA MET A 1 4.51 0.89 -7.13
C MET A 1 4.53 -0.56 -6.58
N PHE A 2 3.43 -1.08 -6.03
CA PHE A 2 3.27 -2.54 -5.80
C PHE A 2 2.96 -3.28 -7.12
N CYS A 3 2.16 -2.67 -8.01
CA CYS A 3 1.91 -3.19 -9.36
C CYS A 3 3.17 -3.23 -10.22
N THR A 4 4.11 -2.29 -10.09
CA THR A 4 5.40 -2.33 -10.83
C THR A 4 6.35 -3.40 -10.32
N PHE A 5 6.33 -3.74 -9.02
CA PHE A 5 7.16 -4.82 -8.47
C PHE A 5 6.63 -6.19 -8.91
N ILE A 6 5.30 -6.36 -8.91
CA ILE A 6 4.63 -7.52 -9.49
C ILE A 6 4.87 -7.59 -11.00
N SER A 7 4.73 -6.48 -11.74
CA SER A 7 5.06 -6.43 -13.17
C SER A 7 6.52 -6.80 -13.46
N ILE A 8 7.49 -6.40 -12.62
CA ILE A 8 8.90 -6.79 -12.79
C ILE A 8 9.10 -8.28 -12.53
N CYS A 9 8.54 -8.82 -11.45
CA CYS A 9 8.60 -10.26 -11.16
C CYS A 9 7.91 -11.11 -12.25
N PHE A 10 6.77 -10.65 -12.77
CA PHE A 10 6.07 -11.31 -13.87
C PHE A 10 6.84 -11.20 -15.18
N THR A 11 7.42 -10.03 -15.49
CA THR A 11 8.27 -9.84 -16.69
C THR A 11 9.48 -10.75 -16.67
N PHE A 12 10.12 -10.93 -15.49
CA PHE A 12 11.25 -11.84 -15.32
C PHE A 12 10.86 -13.32 -15.53
N CYS A 13 9.63 -13.70 -15.14
CA CYS A 13 9.08 -15.03 -15.35
C CYS A 13 8.77 -15.28 -16.84
N TYR A 14 8.15 -14.32 -17.53
CA TYR A 14 7.86 -14.42 -18.97
C TYR A 14 9.13 -14.58 -19.82
N GLN A 15 10.20 -13.87 -19.44
CA GLN A 15 11.46 -13.90 -20.16
C GLN A 15 12.21 -15.24 -20.04
N TRP A 16 11.88 -16.08 -19.05
CA TRP A 16 12.48 -17.41 -18.85
C TRP A 16 11.69 -18.57 -19.47
N PHE A 17 10.41 -18.36 -19.80
CA PHE A 17 9.50 -19.40 -20.28
C PHE A 17 9.05 -19.26 -21.75
N ASP A 18 9.53 -18.24 -22.47
CA ASP A 18 9.32 -18.04 -23.91
C ASP A 18 7.83 -18.08 -24.32
N ILE A 19 6.97 -17.47 -23.49
CA ILE A 19 5.51 -17.40 -23.72
C ILE A 19 5.19 -16.09 -24.48
N GLU A 20 4.60 -16.20 -25.67
CA GLU A 20 4.14 -15.02 -26.45
C GLU A 20 3.11 -14.20 -25.64
N GLN A 21 3.47 -12.95 -25.38
CA GLN A 21 2.89 -12.08 -24.37
C GLN A 21 1.60 -11.36 -24.83
N SER A 22 1.39 -11.17 -26.13
CA SER A 22 0.36 -10.26 -26.65
C SER A 22 -1.06 -10.82 -26.60
N ASP A 23 -1.29 -12.07 -27.04
CA ASP A 23 -2.65 -12.62 -27.19
C ASP A 23 -3.30 -13.05 -25.86
N PHE A 24 -2.47 -13.46 -24.88
CA PHE A 24 -2.95 -13.88 -23.56
C PHE A 24 -3.22 -12.69 -22.64
N LEU A 25 -2.38 -11.66 -22.69
CA LEU A 25 -2.57 -10.47 -21.86
C LEU A 25 -3.74 -9.60 -22.33
N ASP A 26 -3.98 -9.49 -23.64
CA ASP A 26 -5.14 -8.74 -24.18
C ASP A 26 -6.48 -9.40 -23.85
N ARG A 27 -6.52 -10.73 -23.71
CA ARG A 27 -7.72 -11.46 -23.27
C ARG A 27 -7.93 -11.42 -21.76
N LEU A 28 -6.86 -11.24 -21.00
CA LEU A 28 -6.92 -11.12 -19.55
C LEU A 28 -7.18 -9.69 -19.09
N SER A 29 -6.68 -8.67 -19.80
CA SER A 29 -6.83 -7.26 -19.42
C SER A 29 -8.28 -6.79 -19.31
N ASP A 30 -9.19 -7.36 -20.11
CA ASP A 30 -10.64 -7.09 -20.09
C ASP A 30 -11.46 -8.11 -19.27
N SER A 31 -10.79 -9.06 -18.62
CA SER A 31 -11.47 -10.14 -17.90
C SER A 31 -11.75 -9.78 -16.45
N ALA A 32 -12.87 -10.26 -15.90
CA ALA A 32 -13.21 -10.16 -14.49
C ALA A 32 -12.09 -10.67 -13.55
N LEU A 33 -11.19 -11.52 -14.06
CA LEU A 33 -10.01 -12.01 -13.35
C LEU A 33 -8.99 -10.90 -13.07
N THR A 34 -8.72 -10.01 -14.02
CA THR A 34 -7.77 -8.91 -13.81
C THR A 34 -8.30 -7.90 -12.79
N LEU A 35 -9.60 -7.58 -12.86
CA LEU A 35 -10.25 -6.73 -11.85
C LEU A 35 -10.21 -7.38 -10.46
N LEU A 36 -10.47 -8.69 -10.38
CA LEU A 36 -10.39 -9.44 -9.12
C LEU A 36 -8.98 -9.44 -8.54
N LEU A 37 -7.95 -9.69 -9.37
CA LEU A 37 -6.55 -9.67 -8.93
C LEU A 37 -6.12 -8.26 -8.50
N GLY A 38 -6.52 -7.23 -9.25
CA GLY A 38 -6.29 -5.83 -8.89
C GLY A 38 -6.92 -5.47 -7.54
N PHE A 39 -8.18 -5.87 -7.31
CA PHE A 39 -8.86 -5.71 -6.03
C PHE A 39 -8.09 -6.38 -4.89
N ILE A 40 -7.70 -7.66 -5.05
CA ILE A 40 -6.99 -8.39 -4.00
C ILE A 40 -5.67 -7.69 -3.64
N VAL A 41 -4.91 -7.24 -4.64
CA VAL A 41 -3.61 -6.60 -4.40
C VAL A 41 -3.79 -5.21 -3.79
N ILE A 42 -4.64 -4.35 -4.36
CA ILE A 42 -4.77 -2.95 -3.96
C ILE A 42 -5.54 -2.80 -2.65
N CYS A 43 -6.60 -3.58 -2.45
CA CYS A 43 -7.51 -3.41 -1.32
C CYS A 43 -7.16 -4.31 -0.14
N LEU A 44 -6.49 -5.46 -0.35
CA LEU A 44 -6.21 -6.42 0.71
C LEU A 44 -4.70 -6.54 0.99
N ILE A 45 -3.93 -7.05 0.03
CA ILE A 45 -2.52 -7.42 0.27
C ILE A 45 -1.65 -6.17 0.50
N GLY A 46 -1.81 -5.13 -0.32
CA GLY A 46 -1.07 -3.88 -0.20
C GLY A 46 -1.18 -3.27 1.20
N PRO A 47 -2.41 -2.99 1.69
CA PRO A 47 -2.63 -2.47 3.04
C PRO A 47 -2.01 -3.31 4.16
N VAL A 48 -2.08 -4.65 4.07
CA VAL A 48 -1.42 -5.53 5.06
C VAL A 48 0.09 -5.27 5.11
N LEU A 49 0.74 -5.32 3.94
CA LEU A 49 2.19 -5.20 3.85
C LEU A 49 2.65 -3.79 4.25
N GLU A 50 1.94 -2.76 3.80
CA GLU A 50 2.23 -1.38 4.16
C GLU A 50 2.12 -1.15 5.67
N GLU A 51 1.03 -1.58 6.32
CA GLU A 51 0.90 -1.39 7.76
C GLU A 51 1.92 -2.21 8.57
N ILE A 52 2.25 -3.43 8.15
CA ILE A 52 3.32 -4.22 8.80
C ILE A 52 4.66 -3.49 8.71
N VAL A 53 5.02 -2.96 7.53
CA VAL A 53 6.29 -2.26 7.33
C VAL A 53 6.32 -0.95 8.12
N TYR A 54 5.32 -0.09 7.94
CA TYR A 54 5.36 1.28 8.45
C TYR A 54 4.91 1.39 9.91
N ARG A 55 3.80 0.72 10.30
CA ARG A 55 3.19 0.82 11.64
C ARG A 55 3.60 -0.34 12.55
N GLY A 56 4.01 -1.46 11.98
CA GLY A 56 4.62 -2.58 12.69
C GLY A 56 6.10 -2.33 12.92
N ILE A 57 6.93 -2.55 11.90
CA ILE A 57 8.39 -2.60 12.02
C ILE A 57 8.98 -1.21 12.25
N LEU A 58 8.84 -0.29 11.30
CA LEU A 58 9.51 1.01 11.33
C LEU A 58 9.09 1.83 12.56
N PHE A 59 7.79 1.96 12.79
CA PHE A 59 7.25 2.66 13.96
C PHE A 59 7.80 2.10 15.28
N THR A 60 7.82 0.77 15.43
CA THR A 60 8.31 0.12 16.66
C THR A 60 9.81 0.31 16.84
N VAL A 61 10.59 0.19 15.75
CA VAL A 61 12.05 0.41 15.79
C VAL A 61 12.35 1.83 16.24
N LEU A 62 11.71 2.84 15.65
CA LEU A 62 11.93 4.24 16.01
C LEU A 62 11.47 4.55 17.44
N GLN A 63 10.33 4.01 17.90
CA GLN A 63 9.94 4.16 19.31
C GLN A 63 10.95 3.56 20.28
N ARG A 64 11.53 2.40 19.94
CA ARG A 64 12.54 1.72 20.78
C ARG A 64 13.85 2.48 20.90
N THR A 65 14.17 3.40 19.99
CA THR A 65 15.33 4.28 20.15
C THR A 65 15.10 5.39 21.18
N GLY A 66 13.92 5.47 21.80
CA GLY A 66 13.54 6.56 22.70
C GLY A 66 13.09 7.82 21.96
N MET A 67 12.84 7.74 20.65
CA MET A 67 12.38 8.87 19.86
C MET A 67 10.99 9.32 20.32
N HIS A 68 10.79 10.64 20.43
CA HIS A 68 9.50 11.20 20.80
C HIS A 68 8.40 10.80 19.80
N THR A 69 7.23 10.38 20.29
CA THR A 69 6.14 9.85 19.47
C THR A 69 5.77 10.76 18.30
N SER A 70 5.71 12.08 18.50
CA SER A 70 5.38 13.01 17.42
C SER A 70 6.37 12.94 16.26
N LEU A 71 7.66 12.74 16.55
CA LEU A 71 8.68 12.61 15.52
C LEU A 71 8.60 11.25 14.82
N VAL A 72 8.32 10.17 15.57
CA VAL A 72 8.04 8.86 14.99
C VAL A 72 6.88 8.94 13.99
N LEU A 73 5.77 9.56 14.40
CA LEU A 73 4.59 9.75 13.54
C LEU A 73 4.95 10.48 12.25
N ILE A 74 5.63 11.63 12.36
CA ILE A 74 6.04 12.43 11.21
C ILE A 74 6.95 11.63 10.28
N ILE A 75 7.96 10.94 10.81
CA ILE A 75 8.92 10.17 9.99
C ILE A 75 8.23 9.00 9.29
N THR A 76 7.50 8.17 10.03
CA THR A 76 6.83 7.00 9.43
C THR A 76 5.82 7.41 8.36
N THR A 77 5.08 8.48 8.60
CA THR A 77 4.11 8.98 7.64
C THR A 77 4.76 9.66 6.45
N SER A 78 5.84 10.41 6.64
CA SER A 78 6.56 11.05 5.53
C SER A 78 7.14 10.01 4.58
N ILE A 79 7.74 8.93 5.11
CA ILE A 79 8.27 7.84 4.28
C ILE A 79 7.12 7.12 3.56
N PHE A 80 6.02 6.83 4.26
CA PHE A 80 4.82 6.25 3.66
C PHE A 80 4.29 7.13 2.51
N THR A 81 4.16 8.45 2.70
CA THR A 81 3.72 9.36 1.63
C THR A 81 4.74 9.46 0.50
N PHE A 82 6.04 9.43 0.80
CA PHE A 82 7.09 9.56 -0.22
C PHE A 82 7.09 8.39 -1.22
N ILE A 83 6.80 7.16 -0.79
CA ILE A 83 6.67 6.04 -1.74
C ILE A 83 5.44 6.16 -2.66
N HIS A 84 4.61 7.19 -2.47
CA HIS A 84 3.40 7.47 -3.23
C HIS A 84 3.53 8.68 -4.19
N VAL A 85 4.75 9.21 -4.39
CA VAL A 85 5.00 10.40 -5.24
C VAL A 85 4.56 10.30 -6.70
N GLN A 86 4.08 9.14 -7.16
CA GLN A 86 3.39 9.02 -8.46
C GLN A 86 2.06 9.79 -8.52
N TYR A 87 1.49 10.16 -7.37
CA TYR A 87 0.24 10.92 -7.28
C TYR A 87 0.49 12.43 -7.28
N ASP A 88 -0.55 13.20 -7.61
CA ASP A 88 -0.47 14.66 -7.58
C ASP A 88 -0.30 15.20 -6.14
N ALA A 89 0.05 16.49 -6.02
CA ALA A 89 0.31 17.12 -4.74
C ALA A 89 -0.91 17.10 -3.79
N GLN A 90 -2.13 17.17 -4.33
CA GLN A 90 -3.36 17.15 -3.54
C GLN A 90 -3.58 15.75 -2.94
N GLN A 91 -3.42 14.70 -3.74
CA GLN A 91 -3.52 13.31 -3.31
C GLN A 91 -2.42 12.96 -2.30
N LEU A 92 -1.19 13.43 -2.52
CA LEU A 92 -0.10 13.27 -1.54
C LEU A 92 -0.41 13.91 -0.20
N ALA A 93 -1.04 15.09 -0.19
CA ALA A 93 -1.47 15.73 1.06
C ALA A 93 -2.52 14.87 1.79
N PHE A 94 -3.49 14.29 1.07
CA PHE A 94 -4.47 13.37 1.66
C PHE A 94 -3.81 12.10 2.20
N ILE A 95 -2.88 11.49 1.46
CA ILE A 95 -2.13 10.30 1.89
C ILE A 95 -1.32 10.60 3.16
N PHE A 96 -0.72 11.78 3.26
CA PHE A 96 -0.01 12.21 4.47
C PHE A 96 -0.95 12.37 5.66
N ILE A 97 -2.07 13.07 5.51
CA ILE A 97 -3.05 13.25 6.59
C ILE A 97 -3.62 11.90 7.04
N TYR A 98 -3.97 11.03 6.08
CA TYR A 98 -4.46 9.69 6.36
C TYR A 98 -3.40 8.84 7.08
N GLY A 99 -2.14 8.94 6.63
CA GLY A 99 -1.04 8.23 7.24
C GLY A 99 -0.76 8.68 8.69
N LEU A 100 -0.92 9.97 8.99
CA LEU A 100 -0.87 10.49 10.36
C LEU A 100 -2.01 9.91 11.21
N LEU A 101 -3.23 9.86 10.67
CA LEU A 101 -4.38 9.28 11.37
C LEU A 101 -4.14 7.80 11.73
N LEU A 102 -3.67 6.99 10.78
CA LEU A 102 -3.30 5.59 11.05
C LEU A 102 -2.18 5.48 12.08
N GLY A 103 -1.17 6.36 12.01
CA GLY A 103 -0.11 6.43 13.01
C GLY A 103 -0.62 6.76 14.41
N ILE A 104 -1.55 7.71 14.54
CA ILE A 104 -2.18 8.08 15.81
C ILE A 104 -2.99 6.90 16.37
N ILE A 105 -3.74 6.20 15.52
CA ILE A 105 -4.47 4.99 15.90
C ILE A 105 -3.51 3.92 16.40
N ARG A 106 -2.43 3.66 15.66
CA ARG A 106 -1.36 2.73 16.06
C ARG A 106 -0.77 3.08 17.42
N TYR A 107 -0.51 4.37 17.67
CA TYR A 107 0.04 4.85 18.93
C TYR A 107 -0.95 4.66 20.10
N LYS A 108 -2.20 5.10 19.93
CA LYS A 108 -3.21 5.08 20.99
C LYS A 108 -3.71 3.67 21.33
N THR A 109 -3.81 2.79 20.34
CA THR A 109 -4.41 1.45 20.51
C THR A 109 -3.40 0.34 20.65
N ASN A 110 -2.13 0.61 20.33
CA ASN A 110 -1.07 -0.39 20.21
C ASN A 110 -1.44 -1.59 19.31
N ASN A 111 -2.33 -1.40 18.32
CA ASN A 111 -2.90 -2.48 17.54
C ASN A 111 -2.69 -2.26 16.03
N ILE A 112 -1.84 -3.10 15.41
CA ILE A 112 -1.59 -3.03 13.96
C ILE A 112 -2.77 -3.56 13.14
N LEU A 113 -3.52 -4.53 13.67
CA LEU A 113 -4.64 -5.16 12.95
C LEU A 113 -5.78 -4.16 12.74
N LEU A 114 -5.98 -3.25 13.70
CA LEU A 114 -6.93 -2.16 13.56
C LEU A 114 -6.52 -1.20 12.42
N CYS A 115 -5.24 -0.86 12.32
CA CYS A 115 -4.72 -0.05 11.22
C CYS A 115 -4.92 -0.76 9.87
N ILE A 116 -4.60 -2.06 9.79
CA ILE A 116 -4.81 -2.88 8.59
C ILE A 116 -6.28 -2.86 8.18
N ALA A 117 -7.20 -3.12 9.10
CA ALA A 117 -8.63 -3.16 8.80
C ALA A 117 -9.13 -1.80 8.29
N ILE A 118 -8.75 -0.70 8.94
CA ILE A 118 -9.14 0.66 8.51
C ILE A 118 -8.54 0.99 7.14
N HIS A 119 -7.31 0.57 6.87
CA HIS A 119 -6.65 0.79 5.58
C HIS A 119 -7.28 -0.02 4.45
N MET A 120 -7.59 -1.30 4.68
CA MET A 120 -8.36 -2.10 3.72
C MET A 120 -9.72 -1.48 3.42
N ILE A 121 -10.48 -1.10 4.46
CA ILE A 121 -11.80 -0.46 4.29
C ILE A 121 -11.68 0.82 3.47
N HIS A 122 -10.65 1.64 3.74
CA HIS A 122 -10.44 2.87 2.98
C HIS A 122 -10.10 2.60 1.51
N ASN A 123 -9.24 1.62 1.21
CA ASN A 123 -8.91 1.26 -0.17
C ASN A 123 -10.11 0.64 -0.91
N VAL A 124 -10.91 -0.19 -0.24
CA VAL A 124 -12.17 -0.70 -0.78
C VAL A 124 -13.10 0.46 -1.11
N TYR A 125 -13.29 1.39 -0.17
CA TYR A 125 -14.14 2.56 -0.38
C TYR A 125 -13.64 3.42 -1.57
N ASN A 126 -12.35 3.73 -1.64
CA ASN A 126 -11.82 4.51 -2.76
C ASN A 126 -11.99 3.78 -4.10
N LEU A 127 -11.82 2.46 -4.14
CA LEU A 127 -12.01 1.67 -5.36
C LEU A 127 -13.46 1.74 -5.89
N PHE A 128 -14.46 1.75 -5.00
CA PHE A 128 -15.88 1.76 -5.41
C PHE A 128 -16.48 3.15 -5.61
N PHE A 129 -15.94 4.18 -4.93
CA PHE A 129 -16.56 5.51 -4.89
C PHE A 129 -15.72 6.63 -5.53
N TYR A 130 -14.44 6.38 -5.81
CA TYR A 130 -13.50 7.39 -6.35
C TYR A 130 -12.75 6.96 -7.61
N ILE A 131 -12.99 5.74 -8.12
CA ILE A 131 -12.63 5.31 -9.49
C ILE A 131 -13.74 5.70 -10.45
#